data_AF-X1CSI3-F1
#
_entry.id   AF-X1CSI3-F1
#
_cell.length_a   1.000
_cell.length_b   1.000
_cell.length_c   1.000
_cell.angle_alpha   90.00
_cell.angle_beta   90.00
_cell.angle_gamma   90.00
#
_symmetry.space_group_name_H-M   'P 1'
#
loop_
_entity.id
_entity.type
_entity.pdbx_description
1 polymer ?
#
loop_
_entity_poly.entity_id
_entity_poly.type
_entity_poly.pdbx_seq_one_letter_code
_entity_poly.pdbx_strand_id
1 'polypeptide(L)'
;ESKRITVANLVAAGGAGGTLEFFVPVTFATEIKASDEYPGGRIDATADLAHIGFSVPADFTSITTAVVVRFAEATATHRLNYSSRYAAEGQDKDTHQEALEDQDVAETNDFVYEQDISGILSSLAAGDYVGIKVNGDATNIPNDQIFGVRFKYS
;
A
#
# COMPACT_ATOMS: atom_id res chain seq x y z
N GLU A 1 29.87 18.21 -21.02
CA GLU A 1 29.43 16.81 -20.87
C GLU A 1 28.46 16.71 -19.71
N SER A 2 27.27 16.12 -19.91
CA SER A 2 26.32 15.88 -18.82
C SER A 2 26.60 14.53 -18.18
N LYS A 3 27.00 14.51 -16.91
CA LYS A 3 27.17 13.27 -16.14
C LYS A 3 25.79 12.68 -15.86
N ARG A 4 25.39 11.66 -16.60
CA ARG A 4 24.27 10.80 -16.22
C ARG A 4 24.68 10.00 -14.98
N ILE A 5 23.98 10.22 -13.86
CA ILE A 5 24.03 9.33 -12.71
C ILE A 5 23.15 8.13 -13.07
N THR A 6 23.79 7.02 -13.43
CA THR A 6 23.10 5.74 -13.53
C THR A 6 22.89 5.25 -12.10
N VAL A 7 21.68 5.40 -11.57
CA VAL A 7 21.29 4.72 -10.34
C VAL A 7 21.19 3.24 -10.70
N ALA A 8 22.20 2.47 -10.32
CA ALA A 8 22.12 1.02 -10.46
C ALA A 8 20.95 0.55 -9.59
N ASN A 9 19.89 0.09 -10.23
CA ASN A 9 18.81 -0.59 -9.55
C ASN A 9 19.46 -1.85 -8.96
N LEU A 10 19.68 -1.87 -7.64
CA LEU A 10 20.21 -3.00 -6.89
C LEU A 10 19.11 -4.08 -6.82
N VAL A 11 18.76 -4.64 -7.98
CA VAL A 11 18.03 -5.91 -8.04
C VAL A 11 19.08 -6.96 -7.79
N ALA A 12 19.15 -7.47 -6.55
CA ALA A 12 20.00 -8.58 -6.24
C ALA A 12 19.63 -9.75 -7.17
N ALA A 13 20.54 -10.10 -8.08
CA ALA A 13 20.41 -11.31 -8.89
C ALA A 13 20.63 -12.53 -7.96
N GLY A 14 19.60 -12.91 -7.22
CA GLY A 14 19.59 -14.04 -6.29
C GLY A 14 18.66 -15.13 -6.80
N GLY A 15 19.23 -16.30 -7.09
CA GLY A 15 18.54 -17.40 -7.74
C GLY A 15 17.36 -18.01 -6.97
N ALA A 16 16.41 -18.49 -7.76
CA ALA A 16 15.45 -19.57 -7.54
C ALA A 16 14.92 -19.79 -6.10
N GLY A 17 13.72 -19.27 -5.84
CA GLY A 17 12.75 -19.87 -4.91
C GLY A 17 12.63 -19.26 -3.52
N GLY A 18 13.25 -18.11 -3.25
CA GLY A 18 13.08 -17.39 -1.98
C GLY A 18 11.91 -16.41 -2.02
N THR A 19 11.22 -16.24 -0.89
CA THR A 19 10.28 -15.13 -0.71
C THR A 19 11.03 -13.80 -0.85
N LEU A 20 10.61 -12.97 -1.79
CA LEU A 20 11.11 -11.62 -2.01
C LEU A 20 10.17 -10.60 -1.34
N GLU A 21 10.70 -9.46 -0.93
CA GLU A 21 9.90 -8.38 -0.35
C GLU A 21 10.37 -6.99 -0.77
N PHE A 22 9.43 -6.06 -0.85
CA PHE A 22 9.71 -4.63 -0.99
C PHE A 22 8.67 -3.80 -0.21
N PHE A 23 9.00 -2.53 0.01
CA PHE A 23 8.12 -1.55 0.62
C PHE A 23 7.94 -0.36 -0.31
N VAL A 24 6.70 0.12 -0.45
CA VAL A 24 6.35 1.27 -1.28
C VAL A 24 5.68 2.32 -0.39
N PRO A 25 6.28 3.51 -0.23
CA PRO A 25 5.67 4.57 0.57
C PRO A 25 4.42 5.13 -0.11
N VAL A 26 3.60 5.84 0.66
CA VAL A 26 2.49 6.65 0.10
C VAL A 26 3.02 7.59 -0.97
N THR A 27 2.40 7.54 -2.15
CA THR A 27 2.76 8.38 -3.32
C THR A 27 1.92 9.65 -3.40
N PHE A 28 0.72 9.63 -2.83
CA PHE A 28 -0.18 10.77 -2.72
C PHE A 28 -1.13 10.60 -1.53
N ALA A 29 -1.49 11.68 -0.85
CA ALA A 29 -2.56 11.67 0.14
C ALA A 29 -3.27 13.04 0.15
N THR A 30 -4.48 13.08 0.70
CA THR A 30 -5.18 14.36 0.97
C THR A 30 -4.32 15.25 1.88
N GLU A 31 -3.76 14.65 2.93
CA GLU A 31 -2.80 15.29 3.81
C GLU A 31 -1.55 14.39 3.93
N ILE A 32 -0.41 14.86 3.43
CA ILE A 32 0.89 14.27 3.75
C ILE A 32 1.42 15.00 4.99
N LYS A 33 1.56 14.25 6.08
CA LYS A 33 2.06 14.76 7.36
C LYS A 33 3.24 13.92 7.80
N ALA A 34 4.04 14.46 8.71
CA ALA A 34 4.90 13.68 9.58
C ALA A 34 4.31 13.77 11.00
N SER A 35 3.88 12.65 11.57
CA SER A 35 3.77 12.57 13.02
C SER A 35 5.14 12.17 13.54
N ASP A 36 5.72 13.04 14.37
CA ASP A 36 7.10 12.96 14.81
C ASP A 36 8.09 12.80 13.64
N GLU A 37 8.66 11.60 13.49
CA GLU A 37 9.75 11.29 12.56
C GLU A 37 9.30 10.43 11.37
N TYR A 38 8.01 10.04 11.30
CA TYR A 38 7.50 9.14 10.29
C TYR A 38 6.63 9.89 9.27
N PRO A 39 7.05 10.04 8.00
CA PRO A 39 6.21 10.63 6.96
C PRO A 39 5.14 9.64 6.48
N GLY A 40 3.97 10.14 6.10
CA GLY A 40 2.87 9.30 5.63
C GLY A 40 1.63 10.10 5.24
N GLY A 41 0.64 9.39 4.68
CA GLY A 41 -0.67 9.95 4.40
C GLY A 41 -1.56 9.87 5.64
N ARG A 42 -2.00 11.01 6.15
CA ARG A 42 -2.92 11.07 7.28
C ARG A 42 -4.36 10.88 6.80
N ILE A 43 -5.11 10.09 7.55
CA ILE A 43 -6.54 9.86 7.36
C ILE A 43 -7.21 10.17 8.70
N ASP A 44 -7.75 11.38 8.82
CA ASP A 44 -8.45 11.86 10.03
C ASP A 44 -9.92 12.23 9.79
N ALA A 45 -10.36 12.15 8.53
CA ALA A 45 -11.73 12.38 8.11
C ALA A 45 -12.19 11.37 7.04
N THR A 46 -13.51 11.27 6.86
CA THR A 46 -14.12 10.35 5.86
C THR A 46 -13.67 10.61 4.42
N ALA A 47 -13.32 11.86 4.09
CA ALA A 47 -12.89 12.23 2.74
C ALA A 47 -11.38 12.08 2.52
N ASP A 48 -10.63 11.74 3.57
CA ASP A 48 -9.19 11.57 3.46
C ASP A 48 -8.84 10.24 2.84
N LEU A 49 -7.78 10.29 2.06
CA LEU A 49 -7.28 9.15 1.32
C LEU A 49 -5.76 9.17 1.26
N ALA A 50 -5.20 7.97 1.16
CA ALA A 50 -3.81 7.73 0.83
C ALA A 50 -3.74 6.77 -0.37
N HIS A 51 -2.90 7.11 -1.34
CA HIS A 51 -2.65 6.33 -2.53
C HIS A 51 -1.21 5.81 -2.53
N ILE A 52 -1.07 4.54 -2.91
CA ILE A 52 0.20 3.87 -3.09
C ILE A 52 0.19 3.28 -4.50
N GLY A 53 1.24 3.55 -5.28
CA GLY A 53 1.36 3.06 -6.65
C GLY A 53 2.67 2.31 -6.87
N PHE A 54 2.61 1.12 -7.47
CA PHE A 54 3.80 0.32 -7.78
C PHE A 54 3.60 -0.59 -9.01
N SER A 55 4.70 -1.11 -9.54
CA SER A 55 4.67 -2.13 -10.60
C SER A 55 4.96 -3.49 -9.97
N VAL A 56 4.22 -4.53 -10.35
CA VAL A 56 4.53 -5.90 -9.96
C VAL A 56 5.83 -6.34 -10.62
N PRO A 57 6.81 -6.88 -9.87
CA PRO A 57 8.08 -7.34 -10.42
C PRO A 57 7.93 -8.37 -11.54
N ALA A 58 8.87 -8.38 -12.48
CA ALA A 58 8.84 -9.29 -13.63
C ALA A 58 9.06 -10.77 -13.25
N ASP A 59 9.67 -11.02 -12.10
CA ASP A 59 9.90 -12.33 -11.50
C ASP A 59 8.79 -12.75 -10.52
N PHE A 60 7.68 -12.01 -10.45
CA PHE A 60 6.51 -12.37 -9.67
C PHE A 60 5.82 -13.64 -10.21
N THR A 61 5.60 -14.59 -9.32
CA THR A 61 4.80 -15.80 -9.55
C THR A 61 3.51 -15.79 -8.73
N SER A 62 3.61 -15.44 -7.45
CA SER A 62 2.46 -15.39 -6.55
C SER A 62 2.67 -14.45 -5.38
N ILE A 63 1.58 -13.84 -4.92
CA ILE A 63 1.57 -13.06 -3.68
C ILE A 63 1.69 -13.99 -2.47
N THR A 64 2.59 -13.66 -1.55
CA THR A 64 2.70 -14.30 -0.23
C THR A 64 1.92 -13.48 0.80
N THR A 65 2.10 -12.16 0.79
CA THR A 65 1.40 -11.22 1.68
C THR A 65 1.48 -9.82 1.10
N ALA A 66 0.41 -9.03 1.22
CA ALA A 66 0.48 -7.58 1.04
C ALA A 66 -0.19 -6.92 2.25
N VAL A 67 0.53 -6.07 2.97
CA VAL A 67 -0.02 -5.35 4.12
C VAL A 67 0.10 -3.84 3.93
N VAL A 68 -0.96 -3.12 4.31
CA VAL A 68 -0.87 -1.68 4.56
C VAL A 68 -0.28 -1.48 5.94
N VAL A 69 0.84 -0.76 6.01
CA VAL A 69 1.51 -0.42 7.26
C VAL A 69 1.05 0.97 7.70
N ARG A 70 0.57 1.09 8.93
CA ARG A 70 0.09 2.34 9.53
C ARG A 70 0.42 2.39 11.02
N PHE A 71 0.20 3.54 11.64
CA PHE A 71 0.02 3.61 13.08
C PHE A 71 -1.17 4.52 13.42
N ALA A 72 -1.72 4.30 14.60
CA ALA A 72 -2.84 5.07 15.12
C ALA A 72 -2.35 6.33 15.85
N GLU A 73 -2.87 7.50 15.47
CA GLU A 73 -2.70 8.80 16.16
C GLU A 73 -3.77 8.99 17.28
N ALA A 74 -4.61 7.99 17.55
CA ALA A 74 -5.50 7.95 18.70
C ALA A 74 -5.84 6.51 19.11
N THR A 75 -6.14 6.30 20.39
CA THR A 75 -6.71 5.02 20.88
C THR A 75 -8.22 5.02 20.63
N ALA A 76 -8.68 4.26 19.64
CA ALA A 76 -10.09 4.08 19.31
C ALA A 76 -10.31 2.81 18.47
N THR A 77 -11.54 2.55 18.06
CA THR A 77 -11.78 1.67 16.91
C THR A 77 -11.76 2.54 15.67
N HIS A 78 -10.88 2.23 14.74
CA HIS A 78 -10.80 2.90 13.45
C HIS A 78 -11.39 2.01 12.37
N ARG A 79 -12.10 2.63 11.40
CA ARG A 79 -12.57 1.94 10.21
C ARG A 79 -11.90 2.50 8.98
N LEU A 80 -11.25 1.61 8.25
CA LEU A 80 -10.60 1.91 6.99
C LEU A 80 -11.19 1.07 5.87
N ASN A 81 -11.25 1.66 4.68
CA ASN A 81 -11.61 0.99 3.45
C ASN A 81 -10.38 0.89 2.55
N TYR A 82 -10.22 -0.25 1.91
CA TYR A 82 -9.11 -0.52 0.99
C TYR A 82 -9.68 -0.87 -0.37
N SER A 83 -9.10 -0.29 -1.42
CA SER A 83 -9.44 -0.67 -2.79
C SER A 83 -8.21 -0.72 -3.65
N SER A 84 -8.23 -1.62 -4.62
CA SER A 84 -7.17 -1.80 -5.59
C SER A 84 -7.71 -1.56 -6.99
N ARG A 85 -6.84 -1.07 -7.86
CA ARG A 85 -7.00 -1.13 -9.31
C ARG A 85 -5.68 -1.54 -9.92
N TYR A 86 -5.70 -2.47 -10.85
CA TYR A 86 -4.49 -2.88 -11.53
C TYR A 86 -4.74 -3.38 -12.95
N ALA A 87 -3.73 -3.20 -13.77
CA ALA A 87 -3.76 -3.53 -15.19
C ALA A 87 -2.32 -3.63 -15.73
N ALA A 88 -2.11 -4.52 -16.69
CA ALA A 88 -0.90 -4.59 -17.48
C ALA A 88 -0.88 -3.50 -18.56
N GLU A 89 0.29 -3.28 -19.17
CA GLU A 89 0.40 -2.42 -20.36
C GLU A 89 -0.57 -2.86 -21.47
N GLY A 90 -1.36 -1.92 -21.98
CA GLY A 90 -2.34 -2.16 -23.04
C GLY A 90 -3.72 -2.66 -22.55
N GLN A 91 -3.92 -2.85 -21.26
CA GLN A 91 -5.23 -3.13 -20.66
C GLN A 91 -5.95 -1.84 -20.21
N ASP A 92 -7.28 -1.91 -20.02
CA ASP A 92 -8.02 -0.82 -19.37
C ASP A 92 -7.61 -0.71 -17.90
N LYS A 93 -7.48 0.51 -17.37
CA LYS A 93 -7.09 0.75 -15.97
C LYS A 93 -8.03 0.12 -14.93
N ASP A 94 -9.27 -0.18 -15.33
CA ASP A 94 -10.30 -0.76 -14.47
C ASP A 94 -10.50 -2.27 -14.78
N THR A 95 -9.57 -2.90 -15.51
CA THR A 95 -9.62 -4.34 -15.84
C THR A 95 -9.73 -5.20 -14.59
N HIS A 96 -8.95 -4.87 -13.56
CA HIS A 96 -9.07 -5.47 -12.24
C HIS A 96 -9.36 -4.38 -11.22
N GLN A 97 -10.48 -4.52 -10.52
CA GLN A 97 -10.87 -3.65 -9.41
C GLN A 97 -11.46 -4.51 -8.30
N GLU A 98 -10.88 -4.39 -7.10
CA GLU A 98 -11.30 -5.12 -5.92
C GLU A 98 -11.35 -4.18 -4.72
N ALA A 99 -12.13 -4.55 -3.70
CA ALA A 99 -12.29 -3.73 -2.50
C ALA A 99 -12.46 -4.60 -1.25
N LEU A 100 -11.98 -4.06 -0.13
CA LEU A 100 -12.13 -4.59 1.22
C LEU A 100 -12.62 -3.43 2.08
N GLU A 101 -13.93 -3.42 2.32
CA GLU A 101 -14.65 -2.34 2.98
C GLU A 101 -14.95 -2.68 4.44
N ASP A 102 -15.26 -1.66 5.24
CA ASP A 102 -15.70 -1.79 6.64
C ASP A 102 -14.72 -2.56 7.55
N GLN A 103 -13.42 -2.31 7.39
CA GLN A 103 -12.42 -2.95 8.24
C GLN A 103 -12.28 -2.22 9.57
N ASP A 104 -13.02 -2.69 10.57
CA ASP A 104 -12.92 -2.21 11.95
C ASP A 104 -11.73 -2.86 12.68
N VAL A 105 -10.83 -2.03 13.22
CA VAL A 105 -9.70 -2.48 14.04
C VAL A 105 -9.66 -1.66 15.34
N ALA A 106 -9.55 -2.35 16.47
CA ALA A 106 -9.30 -1.71 17.76
C ALA A 106 -7.82 -1.38 17.88
N GLU A 107 -7.51 -0.08 17.96
CA GLU A 107 -6.15 0.43 17.90
C GLU A 107 -5.81 1.23 19.15
N THR A 108 -4.51 1.24 19.46
CA THR A 108 -3.91 1.98 20.57
C THR A 108 -2.97 3.01 19.98
N ASN A 109 -3.00 4.23 20.53
CA ASN A 109 -2.15 5.32 20.10
C ASN A 109 -0.67 4.90 20.04
N ASP A 110 0.03 5.37 19.01
CA ASP A 110 1.47 5.18 18.76
C ASP A 110 1.91 3.73 18.51
N PHE A 111 0.97 2.83 18.17
CA PHE A 111 1.30 1.43 17.83
C PHE A 111 1.22 1.21 16.32
N VAL A 112 2.19 0.45 15.77
CA VAL A 112 2.21 0.06 14.37
C VAL A 112 1.26 -1.11 14.13
N TYR A 113 0.42 -0.97 13.11
CA TYR A 113 -0.52 -1.98 12.65
C TYR A 113 -0.24 -2.37 11.19
N GLU A 114 -0.46 -3.64 10.89
CA GLU A 114 -0.39 -4.20 9.54
C GLU A 114 -1.76 -4.79 9.18
N GLN A 115 -2.41 -4.23 8.17
CA GLN A 115 -3.65 -4.79 7.64
C GLN A 115 -3.36 -5.58 6.37
N ASP A 116 -3.68 -6.87 6.38
CA ASP A 116 -3.61 -7.70 5.18
C ASP A 116 -4.64 -7.25 4.15
N ILE A 117 -4.13 -6.96 2.94
CA ILE A 117 -4.89 -6.56 1.75
C ILE A 117 -4.62 -7.51 0.58
N SER A 118 -3.99 -8.67 0.80
CA SER A 118 -3.73 -9.66 -0.25
C SER A 118 -5.03 -10.16 -0.92
N GLY A 119 -6.15 -10.14 -0.19
CA GLY A 119 -7.45 -10.53 -0.69
C GLY A 119 -8.05 -9.62 -1.77
N ILE A 120 -7.55 -8.38 -1.92
CA ILE A 120 -7.97 -7.44 -3.00
C ILE A 120 -6.96 -7.41 -4.15
N LEU A 121 -6.09 -8.41 -4.24
CA LEU A 121 -5.04 -8.53 -5.25
C LEU A 121 -5.09 -9.93 -5.88
N SER A 122 -6.30 -10.46 -6.07
CA SER A 122 -6.54 -11.87 -6.36
C SER A 122 -6.03 -12.33 -7.73
N SER A 123 -5.90 -11.40 -8.68
CA SER A 123 -5.58 -11.66 -10.08
C SER A 123 -4.30 -10.95 -10.55
N LEU A 124 -3.40 -10.58 -9.64
CA LEU A 124 -2.14 -9.94 -10.01
C LEU A 124 -1.30 -10.83 -10.93
N ALA A 125 -0.69 -10.21 -11.92
CA ALA A 125 0.32 -10.80 -12.78
C ALA A 125 1.61 -9.95 -12.77
N ALA A 126 2.72 -10.58 -13.13
CA ALA A 126 3.98 -9.88 -13.34
C ALA A 126 3.82 -8.77 -14.40
N GLY A 127 4.32 -7.57 -14.09
CA GLY A 127 4.21 -6.41 -14.96
C GLY A 127 2.93 -5.58 -14.82
N ASP A 128 1.99 -5.96 -13.94
CA ASP A 128 0.83 -5.11 -13.64
C ASP A 128 1.24 -3.81 -12.94
N TYR A 129 0.55 -2.72 -13.26
CA TYR A 129 0.61 -1.47 -12.53
C TYR A 129 -0.51 -1.42 -11.49
N VAL A 130 -0.14 -1.37 -10.22
CA VAL A 130 -1.06 -1.44 -9.09
C VAL A 130 -1.24 -0.07 -8.47
N GLY A 131 -2.49 0.34 -8.29
CA GLY A 131 -2.89 1.42 -7.41
C GLY A 131 -3.66 0.88 -6.22
N ILE A 132 -3.20 1.21 -5.02
CA ILE A 132 -3.92 0.97 -3.75
C ILE A 132 -4.43 2.32 -3.26
N LYS A 133 -5.70 2.35 -2.86
CA LYS A 133 -6.30 3.48 -2.15
C LYS A 133 -6.76 3.01 -0.78
N VAL A 134 -6.34 3.73 0.26
CA VAL A 134 -6.84 3.65 1.62
C VAL A 134 -7.69 4.90 1.87
N ASN A 135 -8.89 4.75 2.44
CA ASN A 135 -9.71 5.90 2.83
C ASN A 135 -10.45 5.64 4.13
N GLY A 136 -10.76 6.72 4.84
CA GLY A 136 -11.56 6.65 6.05
C GLY A 136 -13.03 6.37 5.79
N ASP A 137 -13.73 5.94 6.84
CA ASP A 137 -15.19 5.82 6.89
C ASP A 137 -15.79 6.81 7.90
N ALA A 138 -17.07 7.17 7.75
CA ALA A 138 -17.76 8.08 8.65
C ALA A 138 -18.21 7.42 9.97
N THR A 139 -18.32 6.10 10.02
CA THR A 139 -18.86 5.36 11.16
C THR A 139 -17.88 5.38 12.34
N ASN A 140 -16.63 5.07 12.05
CA ASN A 140 -15.52 5.07 13.00
C ASN A 140 -14.39 5.89 12.38
N ILE A 141 -14.48 7.21 12.58
CA ILE A 141 -13.55 8.19 11.99
C ILE A 141 -12.12 7.74 12.36
N PRO A 142 -11.31 7.31 11.37
CA PRO A 142 -9.94 6.92 11.65
C PRO A 142 -9.14 8.15 12.08
N ASN A 143 -8.08 7.91 12.84
CA ASN A 143 -7.02 8.89 13.02
C ASN A 143 -5.71 8.13 12.83
N ASP A 144 -5.44 7.79 11.58
CA ASP A 144 -4.34 6.91 11.18
C ASP A 144 -3.36 7.64 10.28
N GLN A 145 -2.08 7.30 10.42
CA GLN A 145 -1.07 7.68 9.45
C GLN A 145 -0.60 6.45 8.66
N ILE A 146 -0.87 6.47 7.36
CA ILE A 146 -0.51 5.42 6.41
C ILE A 146 0.92 5.64 5.93
N PHE A 147 1.79 4.66 6.13
CA PHE A 147 3.18 4.73 5.65
C PHE A 147 3.33 4.24 4.23
N GLY A 148 2.64 3.16 3.89
CA GLY A 148 2.79 2.51 2.62
C GLY A 148 2.32 1.06 2.61
N VAL A 149 2.78 0.31 1.62
CA VAL A 149 2.50 -1.11 1.46
C VAL A 149 3.79 -1.90 1.53
N ARG A 150 3.82 -2.94 2.38
CA ARG A 150 4.84 -4.00 2.30
C ARG A 150 4.27 -5.15 1.48
N PHE A 151 4.99 -5.52 0.42
CA PHE A 151 4.58 -6.57 -0.51
C PHE A 151 5.61 -7.71 -0.48
N LYS A 152 5.14 -8.93 -0.23
CA LYS A 152 5.93 -10.16 -0.22
C LYS A 152 5.42 -11.10 -1.30
N TYR A 153 6.32 -11.68 -2.08
CA TYR A 153 5.99 -12.55 -3.21
C TYR A 153 7.02 -13.67 -3.40
N SER A 154 6.68 -14.62 -4.24
CA SER A 154 7.59 -15.63 -4.80
C SER A 154 7.63 -15.53 -6.30
#